data_AF-A0A0W0S1E8-F1
#
_entry.id   AF-A0A0W0S1E8-F1
#
_cell.length_a   1.000
_cell.length_b   1.000
_cell.length_c   1.000
_cell.angle_alpha   90.00
_cell.angle_beta   90.00
_cell.angle_gamma   90.00
#
_symmetry.space_group_name_H-M   'P 1'
#
loop_
_entity.id
_entity.type
_entity.pdbx_description
1 polymer ?
#
loop_
_entity_poly.entity_id
_entity_poly.type
_entity_poly.pdbx_seq_one_letter_code
_entity_poly.pdbx_strand_id
1 'polypeptide(L)'
;MAKKLKTIVKTGTTPITKEQNLHSDHHPQLFGKTLIWNIDKDNVNDDLEMKAFAIAQKINKGDVTSGMLQEVPHDSQDKLITNIEKYLNPKQKLSMRYNQNGTHPFGNLTFSCNPTTPTPSQTLEKDVKKLQQKYENSGATQGQVLITLVEDEKGKKRLLVNVHAESPPKSGAPHPPRTPRVDLNQVMKDMEQFRKNHSDIDVVVGGDMNKGPKGLPKEMPNYRANPNFRYQHSEANTAFKQDGTGIAVDAVFSTEKGIDLKTQKKMNSFNENFRKAFKKSKDEKEQLAQQEKMKPVVDLQKNLKSSPAFTTATVHTGHYQQKIKQDTQQDFPVKLVFQDARQARQFTNHVSLRDKKNLFQNENEVYLTQGAVAKILTLDINQPKLVFTHVMQGHQDEKPSKQKTEELQQKCMEQIKAVKGVQISAVPTVKYENTKIRQDTRGEIDYSIQLTFASKEEARAFSDAMGYKNKTLLFQDGNKVYIAKDAEADFLKKMCKPENSASFKTHLATLKSSSPLSQPKELLEDVEMSAPKSAQGPLS
;
A
#
# COMPACT_ATOMS: atom_id res chain seq x y z
N MET A 1 8.42 15.57 21.73
CA MET A 1 7.68 16.20 22.85
C MET A 1 7.39 17.65 22.47
N ALA A 2 6.33 18.26 23.03
CA ALA A 2 6.03 19.67 22.82
C ALA A 2 7.11 20.59 23.42
N LYS A 3 7.40 21.74 22.77
CA LYS A 3 8.33 22.76 23.28
C LYS A 3 7.71 23.50 24.47
N LYS A 4 8.49 23.70 25.54
CA LYS A 4 8.17 24.68 26.58
C LYS A 4 8.66 26.05 26.11
N LEU A 5 7.73 26.96 25.84
CA LEU A 5 8.03 28.31 25.38
C LEU A 5 7.54 29.32 26.41
N LYS A 6 8.40 30.28 26.74
CA LYS A 6 7.98 31.50 27.44
C LYS A 6 7.16 32.32 26.46
N THR A 7 6.11 32.96 26.95
CA THR A 7 5.21 33.81 26.15
C THR A 7 4.86 35.05 26.95
N ILE A 8 5.00 36.22 26.35
CA ILE A 8 4.51 37.46 26.97
C ILE A 8 3.01 37.59 26.69
N VAL A 9 2.20 37.50 27.73
CA VAL A 9 0.73 37.63 27.65
C VAL A 9 0.33 38.99 28.23
N LYS A 10 -0.34 39.83 27.44
CA LYS A 10 -0.88 41.10 27.95
C LYS A 10 -2.26 40.87 28.58
N THR A 11 -2.36 41.03 29.89
CA THR A 11 -3.63 40.95 30.64
C THR A 11 -3.90 42.31 31.29
N GLY A 12 -4.82 43.08 30.70
CA GLY A 12 -5.04 44.48 31.10
C GLY A 12 -3.87 45.38 30.65
N THR A 13 -3.43 46.26 31.54
CA THR A 13 -2.30 47.18 31.30
C THR A 13 -0.93 46.49 31.36
N THR A 14 -0.77 45.52 32.27
CA THR A 14 0.52 44.89 32.57
C THR A 14 0.80 43.66 31.68
N PRO A 15 1.97 43.56 31.03
CA PRO A 15 2.43 42.32 30.40
C PRO A 15 2.95 41.35 31.47
N ILE A 16 2.57 40.07 31.36
CA ILE A 16 3.04 39.00 32.24
C ILE A 16 3.61 37.83 31.43
N THR A 17 4.79 37.36 31.80
CA THR A 17 5.42 36.19 31.15
C THR A 17 4.81 34.91 31.71
N LYS A 18 4.34 34.03 30.82
CA LYS A 18 3.85 32.68 31.16
C LYS A 18 4.54 31.63 30.30
N GLU A 19 4.92 30.51 30.88
CA GLU A 19 5.32 29.33 30.11
C GLU A 19 4.09 28.61 29.56
N GLN A 20 4.17 28.22 28.29
CA GLN A 20 3.16 27.41 27.60
C GLN A 20 3.86 26.20 26.97
N ASN A 21 3.21 25.03 27.03
CA ASN A 21 3.61 23.89 26.23
C ASN A 21 2.95 24.02 24.85
N LEU A 22 3.74 24.18 23.80
CA LEU A 22 3.28 24.39 22.43
C LEU A 22 3.91 23.37 21.48
N HIS A 23 3.20 23.02 20.41
CA HIS A 23 3.71 22.11 19.37
C HIS A 23 4.77 22.77 18.48
N SER A 24 4.62 24.05 18.19
CA SER A 24 5.55 24.89 17.43
C SER A 24 5.70 26.25 18.12
N ASP A 25 6.77 26.97 17.88
CA ASP A 25 6.88 28.40 18.23
C ASP A 25 5.98 29.29 17.35
N HIS A 26 5.42 28.76 16.25
CA HIS A 26 4.37 29.40 15.45
C HIS A 26 2.99 28.82 15.78
N HIS A 27 1.99 29.70 15.94
CA HIS A 27 0.57 29.35 15.97
C HIS A 27 0.04 29.19 14.54
N PRO A 28 -0.73 28.12 14.23
CA PRO A 28 -1.34 27.97 12.91
C PRO A 28 -2.34 29.09 12.61
N GLN A 29 -2.43 29.50 11.35
CA GLN A 29 -3.45 30.41 10.81
C GLN A 29 -4.45 29.62 9.96
N LEU A 30 -5.69 30.11 9.86
CA LEU A 30 -6.65 29.70 8.83
C LEU A 30 -6.93 30.86 7.88
N PHE A 31 -6.81 30.62 6.59
CA PHE A 31 -7.37 31.47 5.54
C PHE A 31 -8.55 30.71 4.90
N GLY A 32 -9.75 30.97 5.42
CA GLY A 32 -10.94 30.15 5.11
C GLY A 32 -10.73 28.72 5.60
N LYS A 33 -10.80 27.74 4.70
CA LYS A 33 -10.48 26.33 4.96
C LYS A 33 -9.04 25.92 4.62
N THR A 34 -8.15 26.87 4.31
CA THR A 34 -6.72 26.61 4.08
C THR A 34 -5.93 26.87 5.37
N LEU A 35 -5.30 25.83 5.90
CA LEU A 35 -4.36 25.89 7.03
C LEU A 35 -3.01 26.46 6.59
N ILE A 36 -2.41 27.31 7.41
CA ILE A 36 -1.04 27.82 7.21
C ILE A 36 -0.29 27.66 8.53
N TRP A 37 0.85 26.95 8.54
CA TRP A 37 1.57 26.67 9.78
C TRP A 37 3.05 26.32 9.54
N ASN A 38 3.98 27.12 10.08
CA ASN A 38 5.34 26.65 10.30
C ASN A 38 5.29 25.60 11.43
N ILE A 39 5.49 24.33 11.08
CA ILE A 39 5.35 23.21 12.00
C ILE A 39 6.62 22.91 12.79
N ASP A 40 7.67 23.74 12.69
CA ASP A 40 8.89 23.67 13.50
C ASP A 40 9.66 22.34 13.37
N LYS A 41 10.76 22.39 12.62
CA LYS A 41 11.63 21.25 12.27
C LYS A 41 12.25 20.49 13.45
N ASP A 42 12.41 21.12 14.62
CA ASP A 42 13.29 20.58 15.68
C ASP A 42 12.64 19.45 16.49
N ASN A 43 11.33 19.22 16.34
CA ASN A 43 10.56 18.31 17.20
C ASN A 43 10.42 16.90 16.61
N VAL A 44 11.36 16.02 16.96
CA VAL A 44 11.44 14.64 16.44
C VAL A 44 10.23 13.75 16.81
N ASN A 45 9.74 13.00 15.82
CA ASN A 45 8.82 11.86 15.88
C ASN A 45 7.49 12.02 16.64
N ASP A 46 7.48 11.96 17.98
CA ASP A 46 6.24 11.89 18.77
C ASP A 46 5.37 13.15 18.61
N ASP A 47 6.02 14.31 18.52
CA ASP A 47 5.33 15.59 18.34
C ASP A 47 4.77 15.74 16.92
N LEU A 48 5.37 15.08 15.92
CA LEU A 48 4.86 15.04 14.55
C LEU A 48 3.54 14.26 14.45
N GLU A 49 3.38 13.17 15.22
CA GLU A 49 2.08 12.47 15.33
C GLU A 49 1.03 13.32 16.06
N MET A 50 1.44 14.12 17.06
CA MET A 50 0.52 15.04 17.75
C MET A 50 0.10 16.22 16.86
N LYS A 51 1.05 16.83 16.12
CA LYS A 51 0.77 17.84 15.08
C LYS A 51 -0.19 17.30 14.03
N ALA A 52 0.04 16.06 13.57
CA ALA A 52 -0.86 15.36 12.66
C ALA A 52 -2.28 15.16 13.23
N PHE A 53 -2.40 14.75 14.50
CA PHE A 53 -3.69 14.62 15.19
C PHE A 53 -4.41 15.97 15.34
N ALA A 54 -3.69 17.05 15.65
CA ALA A 54 -4.26 18.40 15.72
C ALA A 54 -4.82 18.88 14.35
N ILE A 55 -4.13 18.54 13.25
CA ILE A 55 -4.59 18.79 11.88
C ILE A 55 -5.82 17.92 11.55
N ALA A 56 -5.77 16.62 11.86
CA ALA A 56 -6.90 15.70 11.65
C ALA A 56 -8.16 16.13 12.41
N GLN A 57 -8.03 16.61 13.66
CA GLN A 57 -9.15 17.17 14.44
C GLN A 57 -9.80 18.39 13.80
N LYS A 58 -9.08 19.14 12.96
CA LYS A 58 -9.60 20.28 12.20
C LYS A 58 -10.27 19.84 10.89
N ILE A 59 -9.67 18.90 10.17
CA ILE A 59 -10.26 18.31 8.97
C ILE A 59 -11.59 17.62 9.31
N ASN A 60 -11.63 16.82 10.38
CA ASN A 60 -12.84 16.12 10.87
C ASN A 60 -13.98 17.06 11.33
N LYS A 61 -13.74 18.37 11.45
CA LYS A 61 -14.75 19.39 11.76
C LYS A 61 -15.23 20.16 10.52
N GLY A 62 -14.60 19.95 9.37
CA GLY A 62 -14.77 20.79 8.20
C GLY A 62 -14.08 22.16 8.30
N ASP A 63 -13.26 22.41 9.35
CA ASP A 63 -12.50 23.66 9.51
C ASP A 63 -11.37 23.78 8.48
N VAL A 64 -10.87 22.64 7.96
CA VAL A 64 -9.70 22.55 7.07
C VAL A 64 -9.97 21.57 5.93
N THR A 65 -9.72 21.98 4.70
CA THR A 65 -9.73 21.14 3.49
C THR A 65 -8.39 21.13 2.75
N SER A 66 -7.54 22.14 2.99
CA SER A 66 -6.20 22.22 2.40
C SER A 66 -5.21 22.84 3.37
N GLY A 67 -3.91 22.70 3.11
CA GLY A 67 -2.89 23.28 3.96
C GLY A 67 -1.59 23.65 3.25
N MET A 68 -0.88 24.59 3.86
CA MET A 68 0.45 25.08 3.50
C MET A 68 1.32 25.03 4.78
N LEU A 69 2.10 23.97 4.92
CA LEU A 69 2.99 23.75 6.06
C LEU A 69 4.42 24.15 5.70
N GLN A 70 5.11 24.81 6.63
CA GLN A 70 6.53 25.15 6.54
C GLN A 70 7.33 24.34 7.58
N GLU A 71 8.64 24.17 7.36
CA GLU A 71 9.53 23.38 8.23
C GLU A 71 9.07 21.93 8.49
N VAL A 72 8.43 21.28 7.52
CA VAL A 72 8.23 19.83 7.59
C VAL A 72 9.60 19.16 7.50
N PRO A 73 10.03 18.34 8.48
CA PRO A 73 11.34 17.69 8.43
C PRO A 73 11.46 16.82 7.18
N HIS A 74 12.65 16.82 6.57
CA HIS A 74 12.92 15.96 5.42
C HIS A 74 12.76 14.48 5.79
N ASP A 75 12.48 13.65 4.79
CA ASP A 75 12.12 12.22 4.92
C ASP A 75 10.92 11.88 5.82
N SER A 76 10.31 12.87 6.48
CA SER A 76 9.20 12.70 7.43
C SER A 76 7.83 13.08 6.85
N GLN A 77 7.78 13.53 5.60
CA GLN A 77 6.57 14.03 4.94
C GLN A 77 5.49 12.95 4.74
N ASP A 78 5.82 11.74 4.27
CA ASP A 78 4.87 10.62 4.13
C ASP A 78 4.34 10.18 5.50
N LYS A 79 5.21 10.21 6.52
CA LYS A 79 4.86 9.88 7.91
C LYS A 79 3.90 10.90 8.52
N LEU A 80 4.09 12.20 8.24
CA LEU A 80 3.16 13.25 8.63
C LEU A 80 1.78 13.03 7.99
N ILE A 81 1.72 12.80 6.68
CA ILE A 81 0.45 12.57 5.97
C ILE A 81 -0.24 11.29 6.45
N THR A 82 0.49 10.18 6.55
CA THR A 82 -0.02 8.90 7.09
C THR A 82 -0.56 9.07 8.51
N ASN A 83 0.11 9.86 9.35
CA ASN A 83 -0.36 10.16 10.70
C ASN A 83 -1.62 11.04 10.70
N ILE A 84 -1.80 11.96 9.74
CA ILE A 84 -3.06 12.71 9.63
C ILE A 84 -4.17 11.73 9.24
N GLU A 85 -3.97 10.94 8.18
CA GLU A 85 -4.94 9.94 7.68
C GLU A 85 -5.36 8.92 8.76
N LYS A 86 -4.43 8.46 9.62
CA LYS A 86 -4.72 7.59 10.79
C LYS A 86 -5.88 8.13 11.64
N TYR A 87 -5.97 9.45 11.80
CA TYR A 87 -6.93 10.12 12.67
C TYR A 87 -8.12 10.75 11.94
N LEU A 88 -8.25 10.59 10.62
CA LEU A 88 -9.41 11.08 9.87
C LEU A 88 -10.65 10.21 10.06
N ASN A 89 -11.82 10.86 10.01
CA ASN A 89 -13.16 10.26 10.09
C ASN A 89 -14.03 10.84 8.94
N PRO A 90 -14.39 10.05 7.90
CA PRO A 90 -13.93 8.69 7.61
C PRO A 90 -12.42 8.63 7.28
N LYS A 91 -11.86 7.41 7.15
CA LYS A 91 -10.49 7.18 6.62
C LYS A 91 -10.44 7.62 5.15
N GLN A 92 -10.24 8.91 4.91
CA GLN A 92 -10.03 9.52 3.60
C GLN A 92 -8.55 9.72 3.31
N LYS A 93 -8.16 9.77 2.03
CA LYS A 93 -6.78 10.06 1.62
C LYS A 93 -6.54 11.55 1.41
N LEU A 94 -5.31 11.99 1.66
CA LEU A 94 -4.83 13.32 1.31
C LEU A 94 -3.94 13.26 0.07
N SER A 95 -4.10 14.22 -0.84
CA SER A 95 -3.04 14.52 -1.80
C SER A 95 -2.04 15.47 -1.12
N MET A 96 -0.76 15.32 -1.42
CA MET A 96 0.30 16.13 -0.88
C MET A 96 1.33 16.48 -1.96
N ARG A 97 2.04 17.58 -1.77
CA ARG A 97 3.29 17.89 -2.48
C ARG A 97 4.30 18.41 -1.46
N TYR A 98 5.56 18.02 -1.61
CA TYR A 98 6.67 18.49 -0.78
C TYR A 98 7.78 19.06 -1.68
N ASN A 99 8.52 20.06 -1.18
CA ASN A 99 9.81 20.44 -1.74
C ASN A 99 10.77 20.84 -0.60
N GLN A 100 12.01 20.37 -0.65
CA GLN A 100 13.05 20.68 0.33
C GLN A 100 13.52 22.12 0.15
N ASN A 101 13.72 22.85 1.25
CA ASN A 101 14.19 24.24 1.20
C ASN A 101 15.71 24.26 1.00
N GLY A 102 16.16 24.33 -0.25
CA GLY A 102 17.57 24.23 -0.63
C GLY A 102 18.23 22.98 -0.07
N THR A 103 19.27 23.18 0.76
CA THR A 103 20.01 22.11 1.45
C THR A 103 19.60 21.94 2.93
N HIS A 104 18.56 22.62 3.40
CA HIS A 104 18.07 22.50 4.77
C HIS A 104 17.47 21.11 5.05
N PRO A 105 17.51 20.60 6.30
CA PRO A 105 16.90 19.31 6.67
C PRO A 105 15.37 19.35 6.79
N PHE A 106 14.72 20.28 6.09
CA PHE A 106 13.29 20.53 6.13
C PHE A 106 12.81 21.15 4.80
N GLY A 107 11.49 21.24 4.63
CA GLY A 107 10.90 21.82 3.44
C GLY A 107 9.48 22.33 3.65
N ASN A 108 8.90 22.77 2.54
CA ASN A 108 7.51 23.16 2.46
C ASN A 108 6.66 21.96 2.02
N LEU A 109 5.47 21.83 2.58
CA LEU A 109 4.48 20.83 2.20
C LEU A 109 3.13 21.48 1.96
N THR A 110 2.45 21.11 0.89
CA THR A 110 1.04 21.39 0.68
C THR A 110 0.23 20.10 0.80
N PHE A 111 -1.02 20.20 1.24
CA PHE A 111 -1.97 19.08 1.21
C PHE A 111 -3.38 19.52 0.82
N SER A 112 -4.16 18.59 0.29
CA SER A 112 -5.60 18.73 0.05
C SER A 112 -6.36 17.46 0.45
N CYS A 113 -7.53 17.66 1.04
CA CYS A 113 -8.47 16.60 1.43
C CYS A 113 -9.45 16.36 0.28
N ASN A 114 -9.74 15.10 -0.03
CA ASN A 114 -10.71 14.71 -1.06
C ASN A 114 -10.60 15.51 -2.37
N PRO A 115 -9.42 15.56 -3.03
CA PRO A 115 -9.32 16.17 -4.34
C PRO A 115 -10.24 15.39 -5.30
N THR A 116 -11.38 15.98 -5.62
CA THR A 116 -12.16 15.62 -6.80
C THR A 116 -11.26 15.72 -8.02
N THR A 117 -11.50 14.86 -9.01
CA THR A 117 -10.64 14.75 -10.20
C THR A 117 -11.33 15.24 -11.48
N PRO A 118 -11.83 16.50 -11.56
CA PRO A 118 -12.14 17.10 -12.84
C PRO A 118 -10.81 17.52 -13.48
N THR A 119 -10.34 16.73 -14.45
CA THR A 119 -9.12 16.97 -15.22
C THR A 119 -9.00 18.47 -15.54
N PRO A 120 -7.98 19.18 -15.02
CA PRO A 120 -7.79 20.59 -15.37
C PRO A 120 -7.55 20.72 -16.88
N SER A 121 -7.77 21.91 -17.44
CA SER A 121 -7.41 22.12 -18.84
C SER A 121 -5.90 21.85 -19.01
N GLN A 122 -5.49 21.22 -20.11
CA GLN A 122 -4.08 20.89 -20.34
C GLN A 122 -3.18 22.15 -20.27
N THR A 123 -3.73 23.31 -20.63
CA THR A 123 -3.12 24.63 -20.45
C THR A 123 -2.87 24.97 -18.98
N LEU A 124 -3.87 24.82 -18.11
CA LEU A 124 -3.75 25.08 -16.67
C LEU A 124 -2.75 24.13 -15.99
N GLU A 125 -2.78 22.84 -16.31
CA GLU A 125 -1.78 21.89 -15.81
C GLU A 125 -0.36 22.27 -16.24
N LYS A 126 -0.18 22.61 -17.53
CA LYS A 126 1.10 22.99 -18.13
C LYS A 126 1.64 24.29 -17.53
N ASP A 127 0.80 25.30 -17.31
CA ASP A 127 1.20 26.57 -16.71
C ASP A 127 1.55 26.41 -15.21
N VAL A 128 0.75 25.68 -14.43
CA VAL A 128 1.06 25.38 -13.02
C VAL A 128 2.36 24.58 -12.92
N LYS A 129 2.56 23.58 -13.79
CA LYS A 129 3.80 22.79 -13.86
C LYS A 129 5.00 23.66 -14.23
N LYS A 130 4.87 24.55 -15.22
CA LYS A 130 5.92 25.50 -15.65
C LYS A 130 6.30 26.49 -14.54
N LEU A 131 5.32 27.03 -13.83
CA LEU A 131 5.55 27.91 -12.67
C LEU A 131 6.27 27.16 -11.55
N GLN A 132 5.81 25.96 -11.20
CA GLN A 132 6.45 25.18 -10.15
C GLN A 132 7.88 24.77 -10.53
N GLN A 133 8.12 24.38 -11.79
CA GLN A 133 9.46 24.11 -12.32
C GLN A 133 10.40 25.32 -12.24
N LYS A 134 9.89 26.56 -12.29
CA LYS A 134 10.72 27.77 -12.08
C LYS A 134 11.29 27.83 -10.65
N TYR A 135 10.53 27.39 -9.64
CA TYR A 135 10.91 27.40 -8.22
C TYR A 135 11.57 26.10 -7.74
N GLU A 136 11.43 25.01 -8.51
CA GLU A 136 12.26 23.81 -8.37
C GLU A 136 13.66 24.04 -8.95
N ASN A 137 13.78 24.81 -10.04
CA ASN A 137 15.06 25.11 -10.69
C ASN A 137 15.69 26.46 -10.27
N SER A 138 15.21 27.11 -9.19
CA SER A 138 15.70 28.45 -8.78
C SER A 138 17.03 28.46 -8.01
N GLY A 139 17.85 27.43 -8.21
CA GLY A 139 19.18 27.27 -7.64
C GLY A 139 19.17 27.40 -6.11
N ALA A 140 20.00 28.28 -5.57
CA ALA A 140 20.14 28.45 -4.11
C ALA A 140 18.89 29.03 -3.40
N THR A 141 17.81 29.36 -4.12
CA THR A 141 16.49 29.72 -3.53
C THR A 141 15.44 28.60 -3.60
N GLN A 142 15.82 27.43 -4.12
CA GLN A 142 14.93 26.29 -4.38
C GLN A 142 14.08 25.91 -3.16
N GLY A 143 12.79 25.66 -3.36
CA GLY A 143 11.88 25.16 -2.33
C GLY A 143 11.46 26.14 -1.24
N GLN A 144 11.96 27.37 -1.22
CA GLN A 144 11.36 28.48 -0.45
C GLN A 144 9.94 28.82 -0.94
N VAL A 145 9.57 28.37 -2.14
CA VAL A 145 8.24 28.50 -2.75
C VAL A 145 7.79 27.13 -3.27
N LEU A 146 6.56 26.76 -2.93
CA LEU A 146 5.91 25.52 -3.36
C LEU A 146 4.50 25.84 -3.88
N ILE A 147 4.30 25.66 -5.19
CA ILE A 147 3.05 25.92 -5.90
C ILE A 147 2.25 24.61 -5.99
N THR A 148 0.95 24.67 -5.73
CA THR A 148 0.04 23.52 -5.81
C THR A 148 -1.36 23.98 -6.17
N LEU A 149 -1.92 23.41 -7.25
CA LEU A 149 -3.34 23.57 -7.56
C LEU A 149 -4.15 22.66 -6.63
N VAL A 150 -5.12 23.22 -5.91
CA VAL A 150 -6.09 22.49 -5.09
C VAL A 150 -7.51 22.81 -5.54
N GLU A 151 -8.47 22.03 -5.07
CA GLU A 151 -9.89 22.21 -5.32
C GLU A 151 -10.61 22.24 -3.97
N ASP A 152 -11.70 23.02 -3.85
CA ASP A 152 -12.55 23.03 -2.67
C ASP A 152 -13.75 22.08 -2.80
N GLU A 153 -14.54 21.97 -1.72
CA GLU A 153 -15.74 21.11 -1.63
C GLU A 153 -16.84 21.44 -2.66
N LYS A 154 -16.69 22.53 -3.43
CA LYS A 154 -17.63 23.00 -4.47
C LYS A 154 -17.05 22.88 -5.87
N GLY A 155 -15.86 22.28 -6.04
CA GLY A 155 -15.16 22.22 -7.32
C GLY A 155 -14.42 23.51 -7.68
N LYS A 156 -14.32 24.50 -6.77
CA LYS A 156 -13.63 25.77 -7.05
C LYS A 156 -12.12 25.56 -6.96
N LYS A 157 -11.43 25.78 -8.07
CA LYS A 157 -9.96 25.61 -8.17
C LYS A 157 -9.21 26.82 -7.62
N ARG A 158 -8.16 26.55 -6.85
CA ARG A 158 -7.32 27.55 -6.18
C ARG A 158 -5.85 27.16 -6.30
N LEU A 159 -5.01 28.11 -6.67
CA LEU A 159 -3.55 27.97 -6.62
C LEU A 159 -3.06 28.36 -5.22
N LEU A 160 -2.56 27.39 -4.47
CA LEU A 160 -1.80 27.60 -3.25
C LEU A 160 -0.33 27.85 -3.62
N VAL A 161 0.28 28.86 -3.01
CA VAL A 161 1.69 29.19 -3.14
C VAL A 161 2.26 29.28 -1.73
N ASN A 162 2.75 28.15 -1.24
CA ASN A 162 3.31 27.97 0.08
C ASN A 162 4.73 28.55 0.12
N VAL A 163 4.91 29.62 0.90
CA VAL A 163 6.18 30.34 1.05
C VAL A 163 6.81 30.03 2.40
N HIS A 164 8.10 29.68 2.39
CA HIS A 164 9.00 29.80 3.53
C HIS A 164 10.25 30.53 3.05
N ALA A 165 10.23 31.86 3.14
CA ALA A 165 11.35 32.68 2.69
C ALA A 165 12.50 32.61 3.72
N GLU A 166 13.75 32.53 3.26
CA GLU A 166 14.93 32.50 4.15
C GLU A 166 14.98 33.73 5.07
N SER A 167 15.48 33.55 6.28
CA SER A 167 15.50 34.58 7.31
C SER A 167 16.39 35.77 6.89
N PRO A 168 15.96 37.04 7.07
CA PRO A 168 16.79 38.20 6.74
C PRO A 168 18.17 38.12 7.44
N PRO A 169 19.28 38.41 6.72
CA PRO A 169 20.61 38.27 7.29
C PRO A 169 20.79 39.14 8.52
N LYS A 170 21.32 38.55 9.60
CA LYS A 170 21.65 39.26 10.83
C LYS A 170 22.74 40.31 10.56
N SER A 171 22.75 41.40 11.32
CA SER A 171 23.85 42.36 11.28
C SER A 171 25.17 41.63 11.62
N GLY A 172 26.22 41.85 10.81
CA GLY A 172 27.50 41.16 10.94
C GLY A 172 27.52 39.70 10.43
N ALA A 173 26.45 39.19 9.81
CA ALA A 173 26.49 37.90 9.12
C ALA A 173 27.43 37.96 7.89
N PRO A 174 28.12 36.85 7.54
CA PRO A 174 28.97 36.81 6.35
C PRO A 174 28.18 37.07 5.07
N HIS A 175 28.82 37.73 4.10
CA HIS A 175 28.23 38.09 2.82
C HIS A 175 29.03 37.44 1.68
N PRO A 176 28.37 36.77 0.70
CA PRO A 176 26.93 36.52 0.60
C PRO A 176 26.41 35.53 1.68
N PRO A 177 25.10 35.54 1.99
CA PRO A 177 24.50 34.56 2.90
C PRO A 177 24.54 33.14 2.30
N ARG A 178 24.71 32.12 3.17
CA ARG A 178 24.85 30.70 2.77
C ARG A 178 23.65 30.18 1.96
N THR A 179 22.46 30.69 2.26
CA THR A 179 21.24 30.52 1.47
C THR A 179 20.71 31.93 1.14
N PRO A 180 20.52 32.32 -0.12
CA PRO A 180 19.85 33.57 -0.48
C PRO A 180 18.33 33.47 -0.26
N ARG A 181 17.71 34.60 0.08
CA ARG A 181 16.25 34.73 0.24
C ARG A 181 15.57 34.92 -1.12
N VAL A 182 14.42 34.27 -1.33
CA VAL A 182 13.59 34.42 -2.54
C VAL A 182 13.01 35.84 -2.67
N ASP A 183 12.99 36.39 -3.90
CA ASP A 183 12.34 37.68 -4.17
C ASP A 183 10.81 37.54 -4.22
N LEU A 184 10.16 38.02 -3.16
CA LEU A 184 8.70 38.02 -3.03
C LEU A 184 8.01 38.96 -4.04
N ASN A 185 8.69 39.97 -4.61
CA ASN A 185 8.14 40.74 -5.72
C ASN A 185 7.98 39.88 -6.97
N GLN A 186 9.00 39.08 -7.32
CA GLN A 186 8.91 38.20 -8.47
C GLN A 186 7.88 37.09 -8.28
N VAL A 187 7.70 36.57 -7.05
CA VAL A 187 6.58 35.67 -6.72
C VAL A 187 5.24 36.34 -7.01
N MET A 188 5.01 37.57 -6.54
CA MET A 188 3.75 38.26 -6.82
C MET A 188 3.57 38.59 -8.31
N LYS A 189 4.61 39.03 -9.03
CA LYS A 189 4.55 39.26 -10.50
C LYS A 189 4.19 37.99 -11.27
N ASP A 190 4.76 36.85 -10.90
CA ASP A 190 4.44 35.56 -11.53
C ASP A 190 2.97 35.19 -11.28
N MET A 191 2.47 35.39 -10.05
CA MET A 191 1.08 35.10 -9.70
C MET A 191 0.08 36.07 -10.34
N GLU A 192 0.45 37.34 -10.48
CA GLU A 192 -0.31 38.33 -11.25
C GLU A 192 -0.38 37.94 -12.73
N GLN A 193 0.71 37.43 -13.32
CA GLN A 193 0.70 36.98 -14.71
C GLN A 193 -0.08 35.67 -14.90
N PHE A 194 0.02 34.73 -13.96
CA PHE A 194 -0.84 33.55 -13.93
C PHE A 194 -2.32 33.94 -13.87
N ARG A 195 -2.67 34.89 -13.00
CA ARG A 195 -4.06 35.32 -12.75
C ARG A 195 -4.70 36.11 -13.90
N LYS A 196 -3.90 36.63 -14.84
CA LYS A 196 -4.37 37.16 -16.13
C LYS A 196 -4.74 36.04 -17.11
N ASN A 197 -3.96 34.97 -17.15
CA ASN A 197 -4.20 33.82 -18.04
C ASN A 197 -5.37 32.95 -17.53
N HIS A 198 -5.47 32.76 -16.22
CA HIS A 198 -6.43 31.87 -15.55
C HIS A 198 -7.34 32.70 -14.64
N SER A 199 -8.31 33.38 -15.26
CA SER A 199 -9.09 34.47 -14.64
C SER A 199 -10.23 34.01 -13.71
N ASP A 200 -10.50 32.71 -13.67
CA ASP A 200 -11.43 31.98 -12.83
C ASP A 200 -10.77 31.43 -11.53
N ILE A 201 -9.49 31.08 -11.59
CA ILE A 201 -8.74 30.44 -10.50
C ILE A 201 -8.43 31.44 -9.38
N ASP A 202 -8.69 31.10 -8.12
CA ASP A 202 -8.20 31.91 -6.99
C ASP A 202 -6.71 31.66 -6.74
N VAL A 203 -6.00 32.67 -6.27
CA VAL A 203 -4.59 32.53 -5.83
C VAL A 203 -4.49 32.90 -4.35
N VAL A 204 -3.76 32.08 -3.60
CA VAL A 204 -3.40 32.32 -2.18
C VAL A 204 -1.89 32.12 -2.04
N VAL A 205 -1.15 33.22 -1.89
CA VAL A 205 0.28 33.22 -1.57
C VAL A 205 0.43 33.42 -0.08
N GLY A 206 1.02 32.47 0.64
CA GLY A 206 1.13 32.57 2.09
C GLY A 206 1.99 31.51 2.74
N GLY A 207 2.24 31.71 4.03
CA GLY A 207 3.23 30.94 4.80
C GLY A 207 4.12 31.89 5.60
N ASP A 208 5.25 31.35 6.06
CA ASP A 208 6.23 32.08 6.83
C ASP A 208 7.10 32.95 5.90
N MET A 209 6.83 34.24 5.89
CA MET A 209 7.63 35.19 5.10
C MET A 209 8.86 35.69 5.88
N ASN A 210 9.14 35.15 7.08
CA ASN A 210 10.28 35.47 7.94
C ASN A 210 10.46 36.98 8.17
N LYS A 211 9.33 37.69 8.27
CA LYS A 211 9.24 39.12 7.94
C LYS A 211 9.27 40.06 9.15
N GLY A 212 9.01 39.51 10.34
CA GLY A 212 8.95 40.25 11.60
C GLY A 212 7.73 41.18 11.73
N PRO A 213 7.56 41.84 12.88
CA PRO A 213 6.27 42.42 13.34
C PRO A 213 5.88 43.76 12.67
N LYS A 214 6.16 43.96 11.39
CA LYS A 214 5.74 45.13 10.59
C LYS A 214 5.14 44.64 9.27
N GLY A 215 4.24 45.38 8.63
CA GLY A 215 3.40 45.00 7.45
C GLY A 215 4.08 44.38 6.22
N LEU A 216 3.86 44.91 5.00
CA LEU A 216 4.39 44.33 3.75
C LEU A 216 5.92 44.08 3.79
N PRO A 217 6.48 43.03 3.14
CA PRO A 217 7.91 42.74 3.11
C PRO A 217 8.78 43.96 2.78
N LYS A 218 9.97 44.08 3.38
CA LYS A 218 10.85 45.27 3.23
C LYS A 218 11.30 45.46 1.78
N GLU A 219 11.48 44.34 1.09
CA GLU A 219 11.79 44.18 -0.32
C GLU A 219 10.60 44.53 -1.24
N MET A 220 9.37 44.64 -0.70
CA MET A 220 8.15 45.02 -1.41
C MET A 220 7.62 46.43 -1.03
N PRO A 221 8.47 47.48 -0.89
CA PRO A 221 8.03 48.78 -0.36
C PRO A 221 7.07 49.50 -1.32
N ASN A 222 7.17 49.18 -2.62
CA ASN A 222 6.36 49.73 -3.69
C ASN A 222 5.18 48.84 -4.08
N TYR A 223 4.82 47.84 -3.25
CA TYR A 223 3.57 47.08 -3.42
C TYR A 223 2.38 47.95 -3.01
N ARG A 224 2.08 48.94 -3.86
CA ARG A 224 0.79 49.63 -3.89
C ARG A 224 -0.29 48.56 -3.94
N ALA A 225 -1.35 48.70 -3.14
CA ALA A 225 -2.39 47.68 -3.02
C ALA A 225 -2.91 47.26 -4.39
N ASN A 226 -2.48 46.08 -4.85
CA ASN A 226 -2.89 45.57 -6.15
C ASN A 226 -4.41 45.32 -6.08
N PRO A 227 -5.23 45.92 -6.97
CA PRO A 227 -6.68 45.74 -6.92
C PRO A 227 -7.11 44.27 -7.05
N ASN A 228 -6.23 43.38 -7.51
CA ASN A 228 -6.47 41.96 -7.66
C ASN A 228 -6.00 41.10 -6.47
N PHE A 229 -5.29 41.66 -5.47
CA PHE A 229 -4.76 40.90 -4.33
C PHE A 229 -4.90 41.66 -2.99
N ARG A 230 -5.75 41.15 -2.09
CA ARG A 230 -5.84 41.60 -0.69
C ARG A 230 -4.65 41.03 0.09
N TYR A 231 -3.85 41.90 0.69
CA TYR A 231 -2.82 41.51 1.66
C TYR A 231 -3.38 41.46 3.09
N GLN A 232 -2.94 40.47 3.86
CA GLN A 232 -3.21 40.33 5.29
C GLN A 232 -1.97 39.82 6.02
N HIS A 233 -1.63 40.47 7.12
CA HIS A 233 -0.60 40.02 8.06
C HIS A 233 -1.27 39.24 9.20
N SER A 234 -0.61 38.19 9.72
CA SER A 234 -1.00 37.54 10.97
C SER A 234 -1.02 38.50 12.16
N GLU A 235 -1.82 38.18 13.19
CA GLU A 235 -1.88 38.94 14.45
C GLU A 235 -0.51 39.02 15.16
N ALA A 236 -0.33 40.00 16.06
CA ALA A 236 0.80 39.98 16.99
C ALA A 236 0.70 38.80 17.97
N ASN A 237 1.84 38.21 18.35
CA ASN A 237 1.92 36.98 19.15
C ASN A 237 1.35 35.76 18.38
N THR A 238 1.82 35.60 17.15
CA THR A 238 1.56 34.44 16.29
C THR A 238 2.79 33.57 16.07
N ALA A 239 4.00 34.12 16.20
CA ALA A 239 5.21 33.35 16.45
C ALA A 239 5.95 33.87 17.68
N PHE A 240 6.79 33.04 18.31
CA PHE A 240 7.54 33.38 19.53
C PHE A 240 9.04 33.26 19.33
N LYS A 241 9.79 34.28 19.77
CA LYS A 241 11.25 34.20 19.90
C LYS A 241 11.64 33.36 21.13
N GLN A 242 12.93 32.99 21.21
CA GLN A 242 13.54 32.35 22.39
C GLN A 242 13.38 33.14 23.69
N ASP A 243 13.32 34.47 23.62
CA ASP A 243 13.07 35.36 24.78
C ASP A 243 11.59 35.41 25.21
N GLY A 244 10.69 34.78 24.45
CA GLY A 244 9.24 34.76 24.66
C GLY A 244 8.47 35.96 24.09
N THR A 245 9.16 36.86 23.38
CA THR A 245 8.52 37.95 22.62
C THR A 245 7.67 37.36 21.50
N GLY A 246 6.36 37.59 21.60
CA GLY A 246 5.44 37.33 20.50
C GLY A 246 5.64 38.34 19.37
N ILE A 247 5.82 37.82 18.16
CA ILE A 247 5.92 38.58 16.91
C ILE A 247 4.81 38.13 15.95
N ALA A 248 4.74 38.79 14.80
CA ALA A 248 3.99 38.33 13.64
C ALA A 248 4.98 38.04 12.51
N VAL A 249 4.74 36.98 11.72
CA VAL A 249 5.63 36.53 10.63
C VAL A 249 4.88 35.89 9.47
N ASP A 250 3.81 35.14 9.75
CA ASP A 250 2.96 34.56 8.71
C ASP A 250 2.16 35.67 7.99
N ALA A 251 1.95 35.55 6.68
CA ALA A 251 1.10 36.48 5.94
C ALA A 251 0.42 35.79 4.75
N VAL A 252 -0.59 36.47 4.18
CA VAL A 252 -1.31 36.04 2.97
C VAL A 252 -1.51 37.21 2.01
N PHE A 253 -1.24 36.98 0.73
CA PHE A 253 -1.83 37.72 -0.39
C PHE A 253 -2.86 36.82 -1.07
N SER A 254 -4.09 37.29 -1.30
CA SER A 254 -5.09 36.51 -2.04
C SER A 254 -6.01 37.34 -2.93
N THR A 255 -6.43 36.74 -4.03
CA THR A 255 -7.52 37.24 -4.90
C THR A 255 -8.87 37.27 -4.18
N GLU A 256 -9.07 36.42 -3.18
CA GLU A 256 -10.36 36.26 -2.50
C GLU A 256 -10.52 37.27 -1.35
N LYS A 257 -11.01 38.47 -1.71
CA LYS A 257 -11.08 39.64 -0.82
C LYS A 257 -11.94 39.45 0.45
N GLY A 258 -12.91 38.54 0.42
CA GLY A 258 -13.91 38.35 1.50
C GLY A 258 -13.50 37.41 2.64
N ILE A 259 -12.32 36.80 2.58
CA ILE A 259 -11.83 35.87 3.62
C ILE A 259 -10.79 36.57 4.50
N ASP A 260 -10.89 36.40 5.81
CA ASP A 260 -9.90 36.90 6.77
C ASP A 260 -8.94 35.80 7.25
N LEU A 261 -7.69 36.19 7.55
CA LEU A 261 -6.66 35.34 8.15
C LEU A 261 -6.86 35.27 9.69
N LYS A 262 -7.07 34.07 10.25
CA LYS A 262 -7.48 33.87 11.66
C LYS A 262 -6.60 32.89 12.43
N THR A 263 -5.94 33.36 13.49
CA THR A 263 -5.02 32.55 14.30
C THR A 263 -5.71 31.49 15.16
N GLN A 264 -5.26 30.24 15.03
CA GLN A 264 -5.75 29.07 15.77
C GLN A 264 -4.89 28.77 17.02
N LYS A 265 -4.76 29.75 17.92
CA LYS A 265 -3.87 29.65 19.11
C LYS A 265 -4.06 28.35 19.91
N LYS A 266 -5.32 27.90 20.07
CA LYS A 266 -5.72 26.64 20.75
C LYS A 266 -5.23 25.36 20.07
N MET A 267 -5.00 25.36 18.75
CA MET A 267 -4.52 24.19 17.99
C MET A 267 -3.02 23.92 18.21
N ASN A 268 -2.26 24.95 18.59
CA ASN A 268 -0.85 24.80 18.99
C ASN A 268 -0.69 24.34 20.45
N SER A 269 -1.76 24.35 21.27
CA SER A 269 -1.67 24.21 22.73
C SER A 269 -1.58 22.75 23.19
N PHE A 270 -0.39 22.30 23.61
CA PHE A 270 -0.21 20.99 24.24
C PHE A 270 -0.63 21.00 25.72
N ASN A 271 -1.94 20.98 25.97
CA ASN A 271 -2.51 20.88 27.31
C ASN A 271 -2.93 19.44 27.66
N GLU A 272 -3.31 19.21 28.93
CA GLU A 272 -3.68 17.87 29.41
C GLU A 272 -4.92 17.29 28.69
N ASN A 273 -5.88 18.14 28.32
CA ASN A 273 -7.08 17.72 27.59
C ASN A 273 -6.72 17.24 26.17
N PHE A 274 -5.82 17.95 25.49
CA PHE A 274 -5.25 17.49 24.22
C PHE A 274 -4.50 16.16 24.40
N ARG A 275 -3.63 16.04 25.41
CA ARG A 275 -2.87 14.80 25.69
C ARG A 275 -3.79 13.61 25.97
N LYS A 276 -4.88 13.80 26.73
CA LYS A 276 -5.91 12.78 26.99
C LYS A 276 -6.66 12.39 25.72
N ALA A 277 -7.08 13.36 24.90
CA ALA A 277 -7.77 13.10 23.63
C ALA A 277 -6.87 12.38 22.61
N PHE A 278 -5.60 12.79 22.50
CA PHE A 278 -4.60 12.13 21.66
C PHE A 278 -4.36 10.70 22.11
N LYS A 279 -4.07 10.47 23.39
CA LYS A 279 -3.86 9.11 23.90
C LYS A 279 -5.09 8.23 23.63
N LYS A 280 -6.29 8.67 24.00
CA LYS A 280 -7.53 7.91 23.76
C LYS A 280 -7.66 7.52 22.28
N SER A 281 -7.49 8.47 21.36
CA SER A 281 -7.64 8.18 19.93
C SER A 281 -6.50 7.30 19.38
N LYS A 282 -5.28 7.42 19.91
CA LYS A 282 -4.15 6.55 19.56
C LYS A 282 -4.40 5.11 20.00
N ASP A 283 -4.77 4.92 21.27
CA ASP A 283 -5.11 3.62 21.85
C ASP A 283 -6.27 2.96 21.06
N GLU A 284 -7.34 3.71 20.76
CA GLU A 284 -8.48 3.24 19.94
C GLU A 284 -8.07 2.81 18.52
N LYS A 285 -7.29 3.63 17.80
CA LYS A 285 -6.87 3.32 16.42
C LYS A 285 -5.87 2.16 16.38
N GLU A 286 -5.06 1.97 17.41
CA GLU A 286 -4.14 0.84 17.54
C GLU A 286 -4.87 -0.46 17.90
N GLN A 287 -5.88 -0.41 18.76
CA GLN A 287 -6.76 -1.54 19.06
C GLN A 287 -7.57 -1.97 17.83
N LEU A 288 -8.11 -1.02 17.05
CA LEU A 288 -8.76 -1.29 15.76
C LEU A 288 -7.79 -1.90 14.75
N ALA A 289 -6.56 -1.40 14.64
CA ALA A 289 -5.53 -1.98 13.74
C ALA A 289 -5.12 -3.40 14.18
N GLN A 290 -5.17 -3.72 15.48
CA GLN A 290 -4.97 -5.07 15.98
C GLN A 290 -6.14 -6.00 15.63
N GLN A 291 -7.39 -5.52 15.72
CA GLN A 291 -8.58 -6.25 15.27
C GLN A 291 -8.56 -6.49 13.75
N GLU A 292 -8.22 -5.48 12.93
CA GLU A 292 -8.03 -5.61 11.48
C GLU A 292 -6.96 -6.68 11.15
N LYS A 293 -5.85 -6.75 11.90
CA LYS A 293 -4.80 -7.78 11.77
C LYS A 293 -5.22 -9.19 12.23
N MET A 294 -6.10 -9.29 13.23
CA MET A 294 -6.56 -10.57 13.76
C MET A 294 -7.71 -11.18 12.97
N LYS A 295 -8.49 -10.35 12.24
CA LYS A 295 -9.63 -10.80 11.43
C LYS A 295 -9.32 -12.02 10.53
N PRO A 296 -8.22 -12.07 9.76
CA PRO A 296 -7.91 -13.24 8.93
C PRO A 296 -7.78 -14.56 9.72
N VAL A 297 -7.32 -14.49 10.97
CA VAL A 297 -7.19 -15.68 11.84
C VAL A 297 -8.55 -16.13 12.37
N VAL A 298 -9.44 -15.18 12.71
CA VAL A 298 -10.82 -15.44 13.12
C VAL A 298 -11.63 -16.02 11.96
N ASP A 299 -11.52 -15.44 10.77
CA ASP A 299 -12.14 -15.95 9.55
C ASP A 299 -11.63 -17.37 9.19
N LEU A 300 -10.33 -17.64 9.39
CA LEU A 300 -9.77 -18.98 9.17
C LEU A 300 -10.31 -20.00 10.19
N GLN A 301 -10.40 -19.62 11.47
CA GLN A 301 -11.00 -20.47 12.50
C GLN A 301 -12.48 -20.78 12.22
N LYS A 302 -13.22 -19.81 11.67
CA LYS A 302 -14.60 -20.01 11.23
C LYS A 302 -14.69 -20.99 10.06
N ASN A 303 -13.86 -20.81 9.02
CA ASN A 303 -13.87 -21.66 7.83
C ASN A 303 -13.39 -23.09 8.11
N LEU A 304 -12.47 -23.30 9.06
CA LEU A 304 -12.08 -24.64 9.51
C LEU A 304 -13.23 -25.33 10.26
N LYS A 305 -13.92 -24.62 11.16
CA LYS A 305 -15.08 -25.15 11.90
C LYS A 305 -16.29 -25.48 11.00
N SER A 306 -16.46 -24.78 9.88
CA SER A 306 -17.50 -25.11 8.89
C SER A 306 -17.14 -26.22 7.91
N SER A 307 -15.85 -26.59 7.81
CA SER A 307 -15.37 -27.56 6.84
C SER A 307 -15.57 -29.00 7.33
N PRO A 308 -16.31 -29.87 6.59
CA PRO A 308 -16.58 -31.23 7.04
C PRO A 308 -15.33 -32.12 7.17
N ALA A 309 -14.20 -31.75 6.57
CA ALA A 309 -12.93 -32.46 6.72
C ALA A 309 -12.01 -31.91 7.84
N PHE A 310 -12.26 -30.69 8.32
CA PHE A 310 -11.36 -29.96 9.23
C PHE A 310 -12.05 -29.40 10.48
N THR A 311 -13.29 -29.83 10.78
CA THR A 311 -14.07 -29.40 11.97
C THR A 311 -13.32 -29.53 13.30
N THR A 312 -12.45 -30.54 13.43
CA THR A 312 -11.63 -30.82 14.62
C THR A 312 -10.37 -29.95 14.73
N ALA A 313 -10.06 -29.12 13.73
CA ALA A 313 -8.87 -28.27 13.73
C ALA A 313 -9.04 -27.05 14.66
N THR A 314 -8.10 -26.88 15.58
CA THR A 314 -8.04 -25.70 16.47
C THR A 314 -7.03 -24.67 15.94
N VAL A 315 -7.29 -23.38 16.19
CA VAL A 315 -6.45 -22.26 15.73
C VAL A 315 -5.95 -21.48 16.93
N HIS A 316 -4.64 -21.26 16.98
CA HIS A 316 -3.92 -20.58 18.07
C HIS A 316 -3.03 -19.48 17.50
N THR A 317 -2.86 -18.38 18.23
CA THR A 317 -1.94 -17.29 17.90
C THR A 317 -0.87 -17.15 18.97
N GLY A 318 0.37 -16.90 18.55
CA GLY A 318 1.51 -16.75 19.45
C GLY A 318 2.79 -16.44 18.68
N HIS A 319 3.94 -16.75 19.26
CA HIS A 319 5.23 -16.74 18.57
C HIS A 319 5.78 -18.16 18.57
N TYR A 320 5.77 -18.79 17.40
CA TYR A 320 6.16 -20.18 17.23
C TYR A 320 7.41 -20.28 16.34
N GLN A 321 8.57 -20.27 16.98
CA GLN A 321 9.87 -20.42 16.30
C GLN A 321 10.05 -21.85 15.79
N GLN A 322 10.27 -22.02 14.48
CA GLN A 322 10.45 -23.32 13.84
C GLN A 322 11.75 -23.38 13.03
N LYS A 323 12.49 -24.49 13.13
CA LYS A 323 13.76 -24.71 12.41
C LYS A 323 13.48 -25.15 10.97
N ILE A 324 13.41 -24.20 10.06
CA ILE A 324 13.06 -24.45 8.64
C ILE A 324 14.23 -25.03 7.83
N LYS A 325 15.47 -24.71 8.20
CA LYS A 325 16.71 -25.22 7.60
C LYS A 325 17.78 -25.47 8.68
N GLN A 326 18.90 -26.07 8.28
CA GLN A 326 20.14 -25.90 9.02
C GLN A 326 20.42 -24.40 9.15
N ASP A 327 20.70 -23.96 10.38
CA ASP A 327 21.03 -22.58 10.76
C ASP A 327 20.00 -21.51 10.34
N THR A 328 18.72 -21.88 10.25
CA THR A 328 17.61 -20.91 10.08
C THR A 328 16.38 -21.30 10.90
N GLN A 329 16.05 -20.48 11.89
CA GLN A 329 14.74 -20.44 12.54
C GLN A 329 13.85 -19.39 11.84
N GLN A 330 12.53 -19.58 11.91
CA GLN A 330 11.55 -18.58 11.49
C GLN A 330 10.38 -18.58 12.48
N ASP A 331 9.89 -17.39 12.83
CA ASP A 331 8.66 -17.23 13.61
C ASP A 331 7.42 -17.47 12.76
N PHE A 332 6.44 -18.16 13.34
CA PHE A 332 5.11 -18.34 12.77
C PHE A 332 4.07 -17.79 13.75
N PRO A 333 3.30 -16.73 13.39
CA PRO A 333 2.34 -16.10 14.29
C PRO A 333 1.06 -16.91 14.55
N VAL A 334 0.81 -17.96 13.76
CA VAL A 334 -0.40 -18.80 13.84
C VAL A 334 -0.03 -20.28 13.84
N LYS A 335 -0.67 -21.07 14.70
CA LYS A 335 -0.59 -22.53 14.73
C LYS A 335 -1.98 -23.14 14.60
N LEU A 336 -2.14 -24.06 13.67
CA LEU A 336 -3.26 -24.99 13.59
C LEU A 336 -2.86 -26.30 14.27
N VAL A 337 -3.78 -26.91 15.02
CA VAL A 337 -3.60 -28.26 15.56
C VAL A 337 -4.76 -29.13 15.08
N PHE A 338 -4.42 -30.21 14.38
CA PHE A 338 -5.35 -31.19 13.82
C PHE A 338 -5.45 -32.44 14.71
N GLN A 339 -6.43 -33.29 14.45
CA GLN A 339 -6.63 -34.55 15.20
C GLN A 339 -5.43 -35.49 15.06
N ASP A 340 -4.84 -35.59 13.86
CA ASP A 340 -3.66 -36.40 13.59
C ASP A 340 -2.78 -35.80 12.47
N ALA A 341 -1.64 -36.46 12.21
CA ALA A 341 -0.72 -36.07 11.14
C ALA A 341 -1.28 -36.28 9.72
N ARG A 342 -2.27 -37.17 9.53
CA ARG A 342 -2.92 -37.40 8.22
C ARG A 342 -3.82 -36.21 7.86
N GLN A 343 -4.64 -35.74 8.78
CA GLN A 343 -5.50 -34.56 8.59
C GLN A 343 -4.67 -33.29 8.37
N ALA A 344 -3.56 -33.12 9.10
CA ALA A 344 -2.60 -32.02 8.88
C ALA A 344 -1.93 -32.08 7.49
N ARG A 345 -1.61 -33.28 6.98
CA ARG A 345 -1.12 -33.48 5.59
C ARG A 345 -2.20 -33.16 4.55
N GLN A 346 -3.43 -33.63 4.75
CA GLN A 346 -4.57 -33.33 3.87
C GLN A 346 -4.81 -31.82 3.75
N PHE A 347 -4.83 -31.09 4.87
CA PHE A 347 -4.91 -29.63 4.87
C PHE A 347 -3.75 -28.99 4.10
N THR A 348 -2.51 -29.37 4.43
CA THR A 348 -1.29 -28.85 3.78
C THR A 348 -1.25 -29.11 2.27
N ASN A 349 -1.86 -30.21 1.82
CA ASN A 349 -2.00 -30.54 0.40
C ASN A 349 -3.11 -29.71 -0.26
N HIS A 350 -4.29 -29.63 0.33
CA HIS A 350 -5.42 -28.84 -0.19
C HIS A 350 -5.03 -27.36 -0.38
N VAL A 351 -4.41 -26.74 0.64
CA VAL A 351 -4.03 -25.32 0.55
C VAL A 351 -2.89 -25.05 -0.44
N SER A 352 -2.16 -26.09 -0.88
CA SER A 352 -1.06 -26.03 -1.86
C SER A 352 0.09 -25.05 -1.56
N LEU A 353 0.11 -24.38 -0.40
CA LEU A 353 1.18 -23.50 0.09
C LEU A 353 2.40 -24.31 0.56
N ARG A 354 2.99 -25.10 -0.34
CA ARG A 354 4.04 -26.08 -0.07
C ARG A 354 5.46 -25.48 0.09
N ASP A 355 5.55 -24.26 0.61
CA ASP A 355 6.81 -23.52 0.85
C ASP A 355 7.03 -23.28 2.35
N LYS A 356 8.18 -23.75 2.86
CA LYS A 356 8.60 -23.60 4.27
C LYS A 356 8.68 -22.14 4.76
N LYS A 357 8.80 -21.14 3.87
CA LYS A 357 8.74 -19.73 4.26
C LYS A 357 7.34 -19.29 4.70
N ASN A 358 6.29 -20.00 4.27
CA ASN A 358 4.90 -19.63 4.48
C ASN A 358 4.14 -20.62 5.37
N LEU A 359 4.47 -21.91 5.27
CA LEU A 359 3.84 -23.01 6.02
C LEU A 359 4.90 -24.01 6.47
N PHE A 360 4.94 -24.31 7.76
CA PHE A 360 5.71 -25.42 8.32
C PHE A 360 4.77 -26.44 8.98
N GLN A 361 5.02 -27.74 8.82
CA GLN A 361 4.22 -28.81 9.45
C GLN A 361 5.13 -29.61 10.38
N ASN A 362 4.65 -29.85 11.60
CA ASN A 362 5.23 -30.80 12.55
C ASN A 362 4.16 -31.79 13.02
N GLU A 363 4.23 -33.05 12.56
CA GLU A 363 3.22 -34.09 12.80
C GLU A 363 1.77 -33.59 12.55
N ASN A 364 0.95 -33.42 13.59
CA ASN A 364 -0.44 -32.92 13.52
C ASN A 364 -0.57 -31.38 13.60
N GLU A 365 0.52 -30.65 13.71
CA GLU A 365 0.55 -29.19 13.82
C GLU A 365 0.95 -28.53 12.50
N VAL A 366 0.28 -27.43 12.13
CA VAL A 366 0.60 -26.62 10.95
C VAL A 366 0.78 -25.15 11.34
N TYR A 367 1.99 -24.65 11.18
CA TYR A 367 2.45 -23.32 11.51
C TYR A 367 2.37 -22.42 10.28
N LEU A 368 1.77 -21.23 10.41
CA LEU A 368 1.41 -20.34 9.30
C LEU A 368 1.87 -18.89 9.53
N THR A 369 2.33 -18.24 8.46
CA THR A 369 2.52 -16.78 8.44
C THR A 369 1.20 -16.05 8.18
N GLN A 370 1.10 -14.78 8.56
CA GLN A 370 -0.10 -13.96 8.25
C GLN A 370 -0.37 -13.90 6.74
N GLY A 371 0.68 -13.86 5.91
CA GLY A 371 0.57 -13.93 4.46
C GLY A 371 0.15 -15.31 3.91
N ALA A 372 0.30 -16.39 4.69
CA ALA A 372 -0.24 -17.70 4.37
C ALA A 372 -1.73 -17.77 4.75
N VAL A 373 -2.12 -17.30 5.95
CA VAL A 373 -3.53 -17.23 6.40
C VAL A 373 -4.39 -16.48 5.39
N ALA A 374 -3.96 -15.29 4.94
CA ALA A 374 -4.70 -14.50 3.96
C ALA A 374 -4.88 -15.22 2.60
N LYS A 375 -3.94 -16.06 2.18
CA LYS A 375 -4.06 -16.89 0.96
C LYS A 375 -4.95 -18.11 1.16
N ILE A 376 -4.92 -18.72 2.33
CA ILE A 376 -5.78 -19.87 2.67
C ILE A 376 -7.26 -19.45 2.65
N LEU A 377 -7.58 -18.21 3.07
CA LEU A 377 -8.93 -17.65 3.00
C LEU A 377 -9.47 -17.45 1.56
N THR A 378 -8.62 -17.40 0.54
CA THR A 378 -9.09 -17.33 -0.87
C THR A 378 -9.41 -18.69 -1.48
N LEU A 379 -9.29 -19.77 -0.69
CA LEU A 379 -9.60 -21.13 -1.11
C LEU A 379 -10.92 -21.58 -0.45
N ASP A 380 -11.73 -22.35 -1.17
CA ASP A 380 -12.84 -23.05 -0.54
C ASP A 380 -12.27 -24.16 0.36
N ILE A 381 -12.45 -24.03 1.67
CA ILE A 381 -12.04 -25.02 2.68
C ILE A 381 -13.21 -25.99 2.97
N ASN A 382 -14.45 -25.62 2.64
CA ASN A 382 -15.66 -26.43 2.85
C ASN A 382 -15.84 -27.47 1.75
N GLN A 383 -15.40 -27.17 0.53
CA GLN A 383 -15.04 -28.15 -0.49
C GLN A 383 -13.51 -28.37 -0.50
N PRO A 384 -12.96 -29.15 0.45
CA PRO A 384 -11.63 -29.70 0.26
C PRO A 384 -11.63 -30.45 -1.08
N LYS A 385 -10.57 -30.33 -1.87
CA LYS A 385 -10.39 -31.18 -3.06
C LYS A 385 -10.00 -32.58 -2.60
N LEU A 386 -11.01 -33.28 -2.07
CA LEU A 386 -11.06 -34.72 -1.91
C LEU A 386 -10.93 -35.31 -3.30
N VAL A 387 -9.69 -35.53 -3.73
CA VAL A 387 -9.35 -36.51 -4.75
C VAL A 387 -9.62 -37.89 -4.14
N PHE A 388 -10.92 -38.18 -4.03
CA PHE A 388 -11.55 -39.44 -3.70
C PHE A 388 -11.25 -40.09 -2.33
N THR A 389 -11.96 -39.66 -1.28
CA THR A 389 -12.26 -40.56 -0.14
C THR A 389 -12.97 -41.84 -0.58
N HIS A 390 -13.88 -41.76 -1.57
CA HIS A 390 -14.60 -42.94 -2.08
C HIS A 390 -13.78 -43.88 -3.00
N VAL A 391 -12.62 -43.47 -3.52
CA VAL A 391 -11.71 -44.37 -4.29
C VAL A 391 -10.51 -44.82 -3.45
N MET A 392 -10.22 -44.17 -2.32
CA MET A 392 -9.32 -44.72 -1.29
C MET A 392 -9.79 -46.06 -0.72
N GLN A 393 -11.09 -46.40 -0.81
CA GLN A 393 -11.62 -47.75 -0.55
C GLN A 393 -11.69 -48.66 -1.80
N GLY A 394 -11.55 -48.10 -3.01
CA GLY A 394 -11.60 -48.81 -4.30
C GLY A 394 -10.22 -49.18 -4.87
N HIS A 395 -9.13 -48.77 -4.23
CA HIS A 395 -7.76 -49.18 -4.57
C HIS A 395 -7.20 -50.12 -3.51
N GLN A 396 -7.94 -51.20 -3.27
CA GLN A 396 -7.39 -52.46 -2.79
C GLN A 396 -7.46 -53.50 -3.92
N ASP A 397 -6.42 -54.33 -3.97
CA ASP A 397 -6.36 -55.67 -4.57
C ASP A 397 -6.44 -55.85 -6.11
N GLU A 398 -6.71 -54.82 -6.92
CA GLU A 398 -6.30 -54.87 -8.34
C GLU A 398 -4.80 -54.56 -8.51
N LYS A 399 -4.01 -55.60 -8.81
CA LYS A 399 -2.64 -55.41 -9.31
C LYS A 399 -2.70 -54.70 -10.68
N PRO A 400 -2.06 -53.54 -10.87
CA PRO A 400 -2.07 -52.86 -12.15
C PRO A 400 -1.44 -53.74 -13.24
N SER A 401 -2.01 -53.70 -14.44
CA SER A 401 -1.56 -54.56 -15.54
C SER A 401 -0.09 -54.35 -15.87
N LYS A 402 0.58 -55.42 -16.35
CA LYS A 402 2.00 -55.41 -16.71
C LYS A 402 2.33 -54.24 -17.65
N GLN A 403 1.50 -54.03 -18.66
CA GLN A 403 1.58 -52.91 -19.60
C GLN A 403 1.51 -51.53 -18.92
N LYS A 404 0.52 -51.27 -18.05
CA LYS A 404 0.44 -49.98 -17.32
C LYS A 404 1.67 -49.74 -16.44
N THR A 405 2.24 -50.81 -15.90
CA THR A 405 3.46 -50.75 -15.09
C THR A 405 4.68 -50.42 -15.97
N GLU A 406 4.83 -51.09 -17.12
CA GLU A 406 5.91 -50.84 -18.09
C GLU A 406 5.84 -49.41 -18.69
N GLU A 407 4.65 -48.92 -19.03
CA GLU A 407 4.41 -47.53 -19.45
C GLU A 407 4.84 -46.51 -18.39
N LEU A 408 4.52 -46.76 -17.11
CA LEU A 408 4.91 -45.89 -16.01
C LEU A 408 6.43 -45.88 -15.80
N GLN A 409 7.09 -47.05 -15.86
CA GLN A 409 8.54 -47.19 -15.76
C GLN A 409 9.27 -46.40 -16.86
N GLN A 410 8.81 -46.53 -18.10
CA GLN A 410 9.33 -45.79 -19.26
C GLN A 410 9.19 -44.27 -19.06
N LYS A 411 8.02 -43.79 -18.64
CA LYS A 411 7.79 -42.35 -18.39
C LYS A 411 8.57 -41.81 -17.19
N CYS A 412 8.86 -42.64 -16.17
CA CYS A 412 9.79 -42.28 -15.09
C CYS A 412 11.20 -41.99 -15.61
N MET A 413 11.70 -42.77 -16.57
CA MET A 413 12.97 -42.50 -17.24
C MET A 413 12.91 -41.20 -18.09
N GLU A 414 11.82 -40.98 -18.84
CA GLU A 414 11.67 -39.81 -19.71
C GLU A 414 11.68 -38.47 -18.94
N GLN A 415 11.02 -38.40 -17.78
CA GLN A 415 11.06 -37.20 -16.92
C GLN A 415 12.47 -36.85 -16.43
N ILE A 416 13.36 -37.84 -16.25
CA ILE A 416 14.76 -37.59 -15.87
C ILE A 416 15.58 -37.16 -17.08
N LYS A 417 15.37 -37.75 -18.26
CA LYS A 417 16.04 -37.34 -19.52
C LYS A 417 15.75 -35.88 -19.89
N ALA A 418 14.60 -35.34 -19.47
CA ALA A 418 14.26 -33.92 -19.64
C ALA A 418 15.09 -32.97 -18.74
N VAL A 419 15.74 -33.47 -17.69
CA VAL A 419 16.63 -32.69 -16.81
C VAL A 419 18.07 -32.80 -17.29
N LYS A 420 18.64 -31.68 -17.76
CA LYS A 420 20.00 -31.61 -18.28
C LYS A 420 21.03 -32.07 -17.24
N GLY A 421 21.85 -33.06 -17.60
CA GLY A 421 23.09 -33.42 -16.88
C GLY A 421 23.10 -34.77 -16.17
N VAL A 422 22.03 -35.58 -16.27
CA VAL A 422 21.98 -36.91 -15.62
C VAL A 422 21.85 -38.00 -16.68
N GLN A 423 22.84 -38.89 -16.75
CA GLN A 423 22.82 -40.08 -17.59
C GLN A 423 22.17 -41.24 -16.82
N ILE A 424 21.13 -41.83 -17.40
CA ILE A 424 20.36 -42.92 -16.77
C ILE A 424 20.90 -44.25 -17.29
N SER A 425 21.22 -45.15 -16.38
CA SER A 425 21.82 -46.45 -16.67
C SER A 425 20.81 -47.59 -16.87
N ALA A 426 19.63 -47.51 -16.26
CA ALA A 426 18.55 -48.48 -16.45
C ALA A 426 17.15 -47.86 -16.35
N VAL A 427 16.15 -48.53 -16.92
CA VAL A 427 14.73 -48.21 -16.68
C VAL A 427 14.40 -48.51 -15.21
N PRO A 428 13.80 -47.59 -14.44
CA PRO A 428 13.49 -47.82 -13.04
C PRO A 428 12.40 -48.87 -12.87
N THR A 429 12.49 -49.72 -11.85
CA THR A 429 11.42 -50.69 -11.55
C THR A 429 10.34 -50.06 -10.67
N VAL A 430 9.08 -50.40 -10.95
CA VAL A 430 7.91 -49.98 -10.18
C VAL A 430 7.38 -51.18 -9.37
N LYS A 431 7.12 -50.97 -8.08
CA LYS A 431 6.31 -51.84 -7.22
C LYS A 431 5.13 -51.06 -6.65
N TYR A 432 3.98 -51.74 -6.55
CA TYR A 432 2.82 -51.25 -5.81
C TYR A 432 2.74 -52.02 -4.49
N GLU A 433 2.98 -51.33 -3.38
CA GLU A 433 3.19 -51.94 -2.06
C GLU A 433 2.80 -50.92 -0.97
N ASN A 434 1.92 -51.30 -0.05
CA ASN A 434 1.44 -50.39 1.02
C ASN A 434 2.48 -50.33 2.17
N THR A 435 3.53 -49.55 1.99
CA THR A 435 4.64 -49.42 2.96
C THR A 435 4.44 -48.21 3.85
N LYS A 436 4.54 -48.39 5.18
CA LYS A 436 4.55 -47.28 6.13
C LYS A 436 5.96 -46.86 6.49
N ILE A 437 6.24 -45.55 6.49
CA ILE A 437 7.54 -44.99 6.85
C ILE A 437 7.32 -43.78 7.76
N ARG A 438 8.02 -43.71 8.90
CA ARG A 438 8.02 -42.52 9.77
C ARG A 438 9.01 -41.48 9.23
N GLN A 439 8.58 -40.23 9.13
CA GLN A 439 9.44 -39.07 8.87
C GLN A 439 9.52 -38.16 10.10
N ASP A 440 10.74 -37.71 10.44
CA ASP A 440 11.09 -36.99 11.68
C ASP A 440 10.08 -35.91 12.11
N THR A 441 9.66 -35.05 11.18
CA THR A 441 8.74 -33.92 11.47
C THR A 441 7.33 -34.13 10.92
N ARG A 442 6.96 -35.35 10.47
CA ARG A 442 5.67 -35.58 9.79
C ARG A 442 4.94 -36.85 10.21
N GLY A 443 5.46 -37.56 11.21
CA GLY A 443 4.88 -38.79 11.74
C GLY A 443 4.94 -39.94 10.74
N GLU A 444 4.07 -40.93 10.93
CA GLU A 444 3.92 -42.07 10.03
C GLU A 444 3.20 -41.64 8.72
N ILE A 445 3.78 -41.98 7.56
CA ILE A 445 3.20 -41.75 6.23
C ILE A 445 3.00 -43.12 5.54
N ASP A 446 1.81 -43.31 4.99
CA ASP A 446 1.44 -44.46 4.17
C ASP A 446 1.85 -44.20 2.71
N TYR A 447 2.72 -45.04 2.16
CA TYR A 447 3.17 -45.04 0.76
C TYR A 447 2.52 -46.20 0.00
N SER A 448 2.29 -46.04 -1.30
CA SER A 448 1.63 -47.06 -2.14
C SER A 448 2.41 -47.47 -3.40
N ILE A 449 3.36 -46.65 -3.86
CA ILE A 449 4.24 -46.98 -4.99
C ILE A 449 5.70 -46.81 -4.55
N GLN A 450 6.54 -47.83 -4.79
CA GLN A 450 8.00 -47.74 -4.73
C GLN A 450 8.57 -47.79 -6.15
N LEU A 451 9.32 -46.75 -6.52
CA LEU A 451 10.22 -46.73 -7.68
C LEU A 451 11.62 -47.13 -7.22
N THR A 452 12.36 -47.90 -8.01
CA THR A 452 13.76 -48.25 -7.72
C THR A 452 14.64 -47.96 -8.93
N PHE A 453 15.55 -47.01 -8.77
CA PHE A 453 16.52 -46.58 -9.78
C PHE A 453 17.82 -47.39 -9.65
N ALA A 454 18.73 -47.28 -10.61
CA ALA A 454 20.03 -47.96 -10.52
C ALA A 454 20.98 -47.26 -9.54
N SER A 455 20.86 -45.94 -9.38
CA SER A 455 21.67 -45.14 -8.44
C SER A 455 20.84 -44.21 -7.54
N LYS A 456 21.49 -43.72 -6.48
CA LYS A 456 20.95 -42.68 -5.58
C LYS A 456 20.85 -41.32 -6.29
N GLU A 457 21.69 -41.13 -7.28
CA GLU A 457 21.83 -39.92 -8.08
C GLU A 457 20.68 -39.82 -9.09
N GLU A 458 20.33 -40.92 -9.77
CA GLU A 458 19.11 -41.05 -10.58
C GLU A 458 17.84 -40.83 -9.74
N ALA A 459 17.74 -41.49 -8.58
CA ALA A 459 16.61 -41.33 -7.66
C ALA A 459 16.44 -39.88 -7.16
N ARG A 460 17.56 -39.18 -6.94
CA ARG A 460 17.56 -37.76 -6.57
C ARG A 460 17.15 -36.88 -7.74
N ALA A 461 17.70 -37.12 -8.93
CA ALA A 461 17.34 -36.40 -10.15
C ALA A 461 15.84 -36.53 -10.46
N PHE A 462 15.24 -37.70 -10.27
CA PHE A 462 13.80 -37.91 -10.37
C PHE A 462 13.03 -37.08 -9.34
N SER A 463 13.47 -37.09 -8.08
CA SER A 463 12.85 -36.35 -6.98
C SER A 463 12.81 -34.84 -7.26
N ASP A 464 13.92 -34.29 -7.77
CA ASP A 464 14.05 -32.89 -8.15
C ASP A 464 13.24 -32.57 -9.43
N ALA A 465 13.29 -33.42 -10.47
CA ALA A 465 12.53 -33.30 -11.72
C ALA A 465 11.02 -33.28 -11.50
N MET A 466 10.52 -34.11 -10.58
CA MET A 466 9.09 -34.19 -10.27
C MET A 466 8.55 -32.94 -9.59
N GLY A 467 9.42 -32.02 -9.13
CA GLY A 467 9.03 -30.70 -8.62
C GLY A 467 8.31 -30.75 -7.25
N TYR A 468 8.24 -31.92 -6.62
CA TYR A 468 7.69 -32.11 -5.28
C TYR A 468 8.69 -31.63 -4.21
N LYS A 469 8.95 -30.31 -4.22
CA LYS A 469 9.92 -29.63 -3.32
C LYS A 469 9.60 -29.76 -1.83
N ASN A 470 8.43 -30.29 -1.48
CA ASN A 470 8.10 -30.82 -0.16
C ASN A 470 8.18 -32.35 -0.17
N LYS A 471 9.10 -32.91 0.64
CA LYS A 471 9.39 -34.36 0.79
C LYS A 471 8.26 -35.22 1.39
N THR A 472 7.00 -34.75 1.37
CA THR A 472 5.82 -35.53 1.80
C THR A 472 5.39 -36.52 0.74
N LEU A 473 5.09 -35.98 -0.44
CA LEU A 473 4.49 -36.70 -1.57
C LEU A 473 5.43 -37.76 -2.16
N LEU A 474 6.72 -37.56 -1.92
CA LEU A 474 7.83 -38.33 -2.46
C LEU A 474 8.92 -38.40 -1.38
N PHE A 475 9.29 -39.62 -0.96
CA PHE A 475 10.39 -39.90 -0.03
C PHE A 475 11.49 -40.68 -0.75
N GLN A 476 12.75 -40.23 -0.63
CA GLN A 476 13.91 -40.93 -1.20
C GLN A 476 14.70 -41.63 -0.09
N ASP A 477 15.00 -42.91 -0.31
CA ASP A 477 15.90 -43.73 0.51
C ASP A 477 16.88 -44.46 -0.40
N GLY A 478 18.17 -44.10 -0.35
CA GLY A 478 19.16 -44.60 -1.31
C GLY A 478 18.73 -44.39 -2.77
N ASN A 479 18.62 -45.48 -3.53
CA ASN A 479 18.14 -45.53 -4.92
C ASN A 479 16.62 -45.74 -5.04
N LYS A 480 15.88 -45.84 -3.94
CA LYS A 480 14.42 -45.99 -3.90
C LYS A 480 13.74 -44.63 -3.76
N VAL A 481 12.56 -44.52 -4.37
CA VAL A 481 11.65 -43.38 -4.26
C VAL A 481 10.25 -43.90 -3.99
N TYR A 482 9.67 -43.54 -2.85
CA TYR A 482 8.32 -43.93 -2.47
C TYR A 482 7.34 -42.76 -2.70
N ILE A 483 6.22 -43.03 -3.36
CA ILE A 483 5.12 -42.07 -3.59
C ILE A 483 4.06 -42.27 -2.51
N ALA A 484 3.69 -41.19 -1.83
CA ALA A 484 2.72 -41.24 -0.73
C ALA A 484 1.31 -41.53 -1.26
N LYS A 485 0.49 -42.25 -0.48
CA LYS A 485 -0.85 -42.66 -0.89
C LYS A 485 -1.82 -41.48 -1.11
N ASP A 486 -1.57 -40.34 -0.45
CA ASP A 486 -2.26 -39.07 -0.67
C ASP A 486 -1.74 -38.27 -1.90
N ALA A 487 -0.68 -38.75 -2.54
CA ALA A 487 -0.08 -38.20 -3.75
C ALA A 487 -0.29 -39.08 -4.99
N GLU A 488 -0.64 -40.36 -4.82
CA GLU A 488 -0.66 -41.39 -5.86
C GLU A 488 -1.48 -40.98 -7.09
N ALA A 489 -2.72 -40.51 -6.91
CA ALA A 489 -3.59 -40.12 -8.02
C ALA A 489 -3.01 -38.93 -8.82
N ASP A 490 -2.38 -37.96 -8.15
CA ASP A 490 -1.73 -36.81 -8.82
C ASP A 490 -0.40 -37.22 -9.49
N PHE A 491 0.32 -38.18 -8.91
CA PHE A 491 1.51 -38.78 -9.49
C PHE A 491 1.16 -39.55 -10.77
N LEU A 492 0.22 -40.50 -10.70
CA LEU A 492 -0.26 -41.26 -11.86
C LEU A 492 -0.87 -40.33 -12.91
N LYS A 493 -1.58 -39.27 -12.51
CA LYS A 493 -2.09 -38.24 -13.44
C LYS A 493 -1.00 -37.36 -14.06
N LYS A 494 0.15 -37.18 -13.40
CA LYS A 494 1.31 -36.47 -13.96
C LYS A 494 2.11 -37.36 -14.93
N MET A 495 2.25 -38.65 -14.63
CA MET A 495 3.01 -39.60 -15.45
C MET A 495 2.14 -40.19 -16.57
N CYS A 496 1.04 -40.86 -16.23
CA CYS A 496 0.16 -41.57 -17.16
C CYS A 496 -0.77 -40.64 -17.97
N LYS A 497 -0.63 -39.31 -17.85
CA LYS A 497 -1.31 -38.36 -18.74
C LYS A 497 -1.00 -38.70 -20.20
N PRO A 498 -2.01 -38.76 -21.09
CA PRO A 498 -1.77 -38.62 -22.52
C PRO A 498 -1.19 -37.24 -22.79
N GLU A 499 -0.23 -37.14 -23.71
CA GLU A 499 0.10 -35.84 -24.25
C GLU A 499 -1.03 -35.36 -25.17
N ASN A 500 -1.82 -34.39 -24.70
CA ASN A 500 -2.64 -33.57 -25.60
C ASN A 500 -1.78 -32.65 -26.50
N SER A 501 -0.47 -32.91 -26.65
CA SER A 501 0.41 -32.22 -27.59
C SER A 501 0.01 -32.52 -29.04
N ALA A 502 -0.27 -33.79 -29.36
CA ALA A 502 -0.73 -34.23 -30.67
C ALA A 502 -2.16 -33.72 -30.94
N SER A 503 -3.12 -34.07 -30.08
CA SER A 503 -4.53 -33.65 -30.22
C SER A 503 -4.66 -32.12 -30.37
N PHE A 504 -4.00 -31.34 -29.51
CA PHE A 504 -4.10 -29.87 -29.57
C PHE A 504 -3.34 -29.29 -30.77
N LYS A 505 -2.17 -29.83 -31.17
CA LYS A 505 -1.50 -29.37 -32.41
C LYS A 505 -2.32 -29.71 -33.65
N THR A 506 -2.89 -30.91 -33.75
CA THR A 506 -3.74 -31.30 -34.89
C THR A 506 -4.99 -30.43 -34.93
N HIS A 507 -5.71 -30.28 -33.83
CA HIS A 507 -6.92 -29.44 -33.79
C HIS A 507 -6.62 -27.95 -34.07
N LEU A 508 -5.48 -27.42 -33.60
CA LEU A 508 -5.01 -26.07 -33.91
C LEU A 508 -4.53 -25.95 -35.37
N ALA A 509 -4.01 -27.01 -35.98
CA ALA A 509 -3.67 -27.05 -37.39
C ALA A 509 -4.94 -27.08 -38.25
N THR A 510 -5.94 -27.90 -37.91
CA THR A 510 -7.26 -27.91 -38.59
C THR A 510 -7.92 -26.54 -38.51
N LEU A 511 -7.95 -25.91 -37.33
CA LEU A 511 -8.47 -24.55 -37.13
C LEU A 511 -7.66 -23.46 -37.88
N LYS A 512 -6.43 -23.75 -38.31
CA LYS A 512 -5.59 -22.85 -39.13
C LYS A 512 -5.62 -23.17 -40.62
N SER A 513 -6.05 -24.36 -41.01
CA SER A 513 -6.26 -24.74 -42.42
C SER A 513 -7.69 -24.49 -42.89
N SER A 514 -8.67 -24.44 -41.99
CA SER A 514 -10.09 -24.24 -42.30
C SER A 514 -10.52 -22.76 -42.31
N SER A 515 -9.76 -21.89 -42.99
CA SER A 515 -10.21 -20.52 -43.36
C SER A 515 -9.31 -19.84 -44.41
N PRO A 516 -9.65 -19.93 -45.70
CA PRO A 516 -9.37 -18.88 -46.68
C PRO A 516 -10.58 -17.94 -46.78
N LEU A 517 -10.42 -16.70 -46.31
CA LEU A 517 -11.39 -15.63 -46.57
C LEU A 517 -11.15 -15.10 -47.98
N SER A 518 -11.80 -15.69 -48.98
CA SER A 518 -11.77 -15.25 -50.38
C SER A 518 -13.14 -14.78 -50.84
N GLN A 519 -13.18 -13.53 -51.30
CA GLN A 519 -14.35 -12.68 -51.54
C GLN A 519 -15.09 -13.00 -52.88
N PRO A 520 -16.22 -12.33 -53.20
CA PRO A 520 -17.41 -13.02 -53.72
C PRO A 520 -17.70 -12.80 -55.22
N LYS A 521 -18.71 -13.52 -55.75
CA LYS A 521 -19.74 -12.94 -56.63
C LYS A 521 -21.02 -13.78 -56.79
N GLU A 522 -22.15 -13.06 -56.77
CA GLU A 522 -23.43 -13.22 -57.51
C GLU A 522 -23.96 -14.60 -57.95
N LEU A 523 -25.11 -14.99 -57.39
CA LEU A 523 -26.37 -15.50 -58.00
C LEU A 523 -27.33 -15.90 -56.83
N LEU A 524 -28.46 -15.21 -56.59
CA LEU A 524 -29.82 -15.51 -57.12
C LEU A 524 -30.26 -16.95 -56.81
N GLU A 525 -31.23 -17.26 -55.92
CA GLU A 525 -32.64 -16.80 -55.84
C GLU A 525 -33.30 -17.03 -54.45
N ASP A 526 -34.35 -16.24 -54.19
CA ASP A 526 -35.57 -16.46 -53.39
C ASP A 526 -35.60 -17.35 -52.12
N VAL A 527 -35.76 -16.67 -50.97
CA VAL A 527 -36.73 -17.05 -49.92
C VAL A 527 -37.46 -15.79 -49.42
N GLU A 528 -38.76 -15.67 -49.69
CA GLU A 528 -39.59 -14.61 -49.10
C GLU A 528 -39.79 -14.82 -47.59
N MET A 529 -39.64 -13.74 -46.80
CA MET A 529 -40.18 -13.65 -45.44
C MET A 529 -40.78 -12.24 -45.22
N SER A 530 -41.96 -12.02 -45.81
CA SER A 530 -42.66 -10.73 -45.77
C SER A 530 -43.28 -10.44 -44.40
N ALA A 531 -42.97 -9.26 -43.84
CA ALA A 531 -43.59 -8.76 -42.62
C ALA A 531 -45.08 -8.38 -42.82
N PRO A 532 -45.95 -8.44 -41.79
CA PRO A 532 -47.39 -8.26 -41.92
C PRO A 532 -47.80 -6.83 -42.33
N LYS A 533 -48.86 -6.73 -43.13
CA LYS A 533 -49.38 -5.48 -43.72
C LYS A 533 -50.24 -4.67 -42.74
N SER A 534 -50.16 -3.34 -42.86
CA SER A 534 -51.16 -2.38 -42.41
C SER A 534 -51.22 -1.22 -43.43
N ALA A 535 -52.37 -0.63 -43.78
CA ALA A 535 -53.78 -1.04 -43.58
C ALA A 535 -54.53 -0.83 -44.94
N GLN A 536 -55.72 -0.24 -45.15
CA GLN A 536 -56.76 0.38 -44.31
C GLN A 536 -58.09 0.48 -45.09
N GLY A 537 -59.24 0.52 -44.39
CA GLY A 537 -60.51 1.07 -44.91
C GLY A 537 -61.61 0.05 -45.26
N PRO A 538 -62.81 0.52 -45.67
CA PRO A 538 -63.22 1.93 -45.84
C PRO A 538 -64.18 2.42 -44.73
N LEU A 539 -64.76 3.61 -44.93
CA LEU A 539 -65.91 4.14 -44.19
C LEU A 539 -67.22 3.43 -44.60
N SER A 540 -68.07 3.13 -43.61
CA SER A 540 -69.54 3.01 -43.67
C SER A 540 -70.10 3.18 -42.26
#